data_AF-K1TLG2-F1
#
_entry.id   AF-K1TLG2-F1
#
_cell.length_a   1.000
_cell.length_b   1.000
_cell.length_c   1.000
_cell.angle_alpha   90.00
_cell.angle_beta   90.00
_cell.angle_gamma   90.00
#
_symmetry.space_group_name_H-M   'P 1'
#
loop_
_entity.id
_entity.type
_entity.pdbx_description
1 polymer ?
#
loop_
_entity_poly.entity_id
_entity_poly.type
_entity_poly.pdbx_seq_one_letter_code
_entity_poly.pdbx_strand_id
1 'polypeptide(L)'
;MRENLSQKGITFKDALQADLKINYSNNTLSRTSIAELESTLSELLSSITGYTENLTLAKFKSRFLDKYGYFKAVRLPEALDPYSELYEYGPSIQSNFTDSRSKAVKTNQTFSIICDKIETSRNSRIFINSEDLLRLSDGASKFENLPPRTFDYSFNIIKELGQANQYLISPIVGTNGYGMVMGRFAYLLDEEKQQWLKNDAKDIQKRCFDAGYVVVEYHEYPSKARIGNLNQSMNLFDYQICL
;
A
#
# COMPACT_ATOMS: atom_id res chain seq x y z
N MET A 1 19.19 55.82 -2.55
CA MET A 1 20.12 54.73 -2.89
C MET A 1 19.27 53.48 -3.10
N ARG A 2 18.87 53.21 -4.35
CA ARG A 2 18.07 52.03 -4.71
C ARG A 2 19.05 50.89 -4.88
N GLU A 3 19.10 49.98 -3.91
CA GLU A 3 19.90 48.77 -4.04
C GLU A 3 19.29 47.88 -5.12
N ASN A 4 20.10 47.62 -6.13
CA ASN A 4 19.89 46.62 -7.17
C ASN A 4 19.77 45.24 -6.52
N LEU A 5 18.54 44.84 -6.18
CA LEU A 5 18.18 43.43 -6.18
C LEU A 5 18.21 42.98 -7.63
N SER A 6 19.40 42.60 -8.10
CA SER A 6 19.55 41.90 -9.36
C SER A 6 18.61 40.70 -9.32
N GLN A 7 17.58 40.74 -10.15
CA GLN A 7 16.72 39.61 -10.46
C GLN A 7 17.60 38.52 -11.09
N LYS A 8 18.33 37.77 -10.27
CA LYS A 8 18.63 36.38 -10.61
C LYS A 8 17.28 35.70 -10.63
N GLY A 9 16.69 35.63 -11.82
CA GLY A 9 15.44 34.91 -12.04
C GLY A 9 15.59 33.52 -11.44
N ILE A 10 14.94 33.30 -10.30
CA ILE A 10 14.80 31.97 -9.73
C ILE A 10 13.88 31.26 -10.73
N THR A 11 14.47 30.55 -11.68
CA THR A 11 13.74 29.69 -12.60
C THR A 11 13.34 28.44 -11.82
N PHE A 12 12.12 28.45 -11.31
CA PHE A 12 11.52 27.25 -10.73
C PHE A 12 11.32 26.23 -11.85
N LYS A 13 12.03 25.11 -11.77
CA LYS A 13 12.05 24.07 -12.80
C LYS A 13 10.68 23.42 -13.02
N ASP A 14 9.81 23.46 -12.00
CA ASP A 14 8.49 22.82 -11.98
C ASP A 14 7.46 23.73 -11.26
N ALA A 15 7.11 24.85 -11.90
CA ALA A 15 6.22 25.86 -11.30
C ALA A 15 4.72 25.49 -11.29
N LEU A 16 4.32 24.47 -12.06
CA LEU A 16 2.92 24.14 -12.29
C LEU A 16 2.69 22.63 -12.18
N GLN A 17 1.58 22.26 -11.54
CA GLN A 17 1.00 20.92 -11.57
C GLN A 17 -0.27 20.97 -12.40
N ALA A 18 -0.43 20.01 -13.31
CA ALA A 18 -1.64 19.85 -14.10
C ALA A 18 -2.08 18.38 -14.05
N ASP A 19 -3.25 18.14 -13.47
CA ASP A 19 -3.91 16.84 -13.51
C ASP A 19 -5.12 16.93 -14.47
N LEU A 20 -5.32 15.92 -15.30
CA LEU A 20 -6.35 15.92 -16.35
C LEU A 20 -7.44 14.90 -16.03
N LYS A 21 -8.69 15.37 -15.97
CA LYS A 21 -9.87 14.52 -15.99
C LYS A 21 -10.27 14.20 -17.42
N ILE A 22 -10.28 12.93 -17.78
CA ILE A 22 -10.81 12.47 -19.06
C ILE A 22 -12.25 11.99 -18.85
N ASN A 23 -13.20 12.63 -19.52
CA ASN A 23 -14.61 12.25 -19.45
C ASN A 23 -14.90 11.16 -20.49
N TYR A 24 -15.24 9.97 -20.00
CA TYR A 24 -15.71 8.86 -20.85
C TYR A 24 -17.20 8.65 -20.63
N SER A 25 -17.94 8.41 -21.71
CA SER A 25 -19.39 8.20 -21.68
C SER A 25 -19.78 6.81 -21.16
N ASN A 26 -18.95 5.79 -21.41
CA ASN A 26 -19.19 4.41 -20.98
C ASN A 26 -17.87 3.76 -20.56
N ASN A 27 -17.63 3.67 -19.26
CA ASN A 27 -16.54 2.87 -18.69
C ASN A 27 -17.11 2.00 -17.55
N THR A 28 -17.72 0.88 -17.93
CA THR A 28 -18.39 -0.02 -17.00
C THR A 28 -17.78 -1.42 -17.07
N LEU A 29 -17.46 -1.98 -15.91
CA LEU A 29 -17.11 -3.39 -15.78
C LEU A 29 -18.31 -4.18 -15.26
N SER A 30 -18.47 -5.44 -15.70
CA SER A 30 -19.54 -6.30 -15.18
C SER A 30 -19.27 -6.67 -13.72
N ARG A 31 -20.34 -6.87 -12.93
CA ARG A 31 -20.20 -7.33 -11.53
C ARG A 31 -19.52 -8.68 -11.43
N THR A 32 -19.77 -9.58 -12.38
CA THR A 32 -19.11 -10.89 -12.44
C THR A 32 -17.59 -10.75 -12.60
N SER A 33 -17.15 -9.84 -13.49
CA SER A 33 -15.72 -9.56 -13.67
C SER A 33 -15.05 -8.96 -12.43
N ILE A 34 -15.76 -8.10 -11.71
CA ILE A 34 -15.27 -7.53 -10.44
C ILE A 34 -15.08 -8.64 -9.42
N ALA A 35 -16.08 -9.50 -9.24
CA ALA A 35 -16.03 -10.60 -8.27
C ALA A 35 -14.91 -11.62 -8.59
N GLU A 36 -14.68 -11.92 -9.87
CA GLU A 36 -13.58 -12.78 -10.32
C GLU A 36 -12.20 -12.19 -9.97
N LEU A 37 -12.01 -10.89 -10.21
CA LEU A 37 -10.78 -10.18 -9.84
C LEU A 37 -10.56 -10.16 -8.33
N GLU A 38 -11.60 -9.85 -7.55
CA GLU A 38 -11.53 -9.83 -6.08
C GLU A 38 -11.16 -11.22 -5.53
N SER A 39 -11.79 -12.28 -6.05
CA SER A 39 -11.49 -13.67 -5.65
C SER A 39 -10.05 -14.05 -5.98
N THR A 40 -9.60 -13.74 -7.21
CA THR A 40 -8.24 -14.08 -7.68
C THR A 40 -7.18 -13.36 -6.85
N LEU A 41 -7.38 -12.07 -6.56
CA LEU A 41 -6.46 -11.31 -5.72
C LEU A 41 -6.46 -11.81 -4.28
N SER A 42 -7.62 -12.17 -3.74
CA SER A 42 -7.72 -12.71 -2.38
C SER A 42 -6.96 -14.04 -2.26
N GLU A 43 -7.09 -14.93 -3.22
CA GLU A 43 -6.35 -16.20 -3.27
C GLU A 43 -4.83 -15.96 -3.39
N LEU A 44 -4.43 -15.08 -4.30
CA LEU A 44 -3.02 -14.74 -4.52
C LEU A 44 -2.40 -14.11 -3.27
N LEU A 45 -3.09 -13.16 -2.65
CA LEU A 45 -2.60 -12.47 -1.45
C LEU A 45 -2.56 -13.41 -0.25
N SER A 46 -3.61 -14.18 0.01
CA SER A 46 -3.61 -15.15 1.11
C SER A 46 -2.50 -16.20 1.00
N SER A 47 -2.12 -16.57 -0.23
CA SER A 47 -1.10 -17.59 -0.46
C SER A 47 0.33 -17.05 -0.43
N ILE A 48 0.55 -15.83 -0.94
CA ILE A 48 1.92 -15.27 -1.09
C ILE A 48 2.28 -14.39 0.11
N THR A 49 1.30 -13.74 0.74
CA THR A 49 1.54 -12.85 1.88
C THR A 49 1.62 -13.66 3.17
N GLY A 50 2.86 -13.92 3.60
CA GLY A 50 3.13 -14.24 5.00
C GLY A 50 3.36 -12.95 5.75
N TYR A 51 2.64 -12.72 6.85
CA TYR A 51 3.05 -11.65 7.76
C TYR A 51 4.36 -12.07 8.42
N THR A 52 5.43 -11.34 8.10
CA THR A 52 6.68 -11.39 8.84
C THR A 52 6.78 -10.07 9.59
N GLU A 53 6.70 -10.13 10.92
CA GLU A 53 6.94 -8.95 11.76
C GLU A 53 8.31 -8.39 11.38
N ASN A 54 8.39 -7.07 11.16
CA ASN A 54 9.66 -6.43 10.89
C ASN A 54 10.58 -6.62 12.10
N LEU A 55 11.78 -7.18 11.89
CA LEU A 55 12.72 -7.47 12.98
C LEU A 55 13.05 -6.24 13.85
N THR A 56 13.13 -5.06 13.24
CA THR A 56 13.34 -3.79 13.95
C THR A 56 12.15 -3.49 14.86
N LEU A 57 10.92 -3.64 14.36
CA LEU A 57 9.70 -3.49 15.18
C LEU A 57 9.61 -4.54 16.28
N ALA A 58 9.97 -5.79 16.02
CA ALA A 58 9.98 -6.86 17.01
C ALA A 58 10.98 -6.56 18.15
N LYS A 59 12.19 -6.07 17.80
CA LYS A 59 13.19 -5.61 18.78
C LYS A 59 12.70 -4.39 19.57
N PHE A 60 12.13 -3.40 18.88
CA PHE A 60 11.54 -2.22 19.52
C PHE A 60 10.47 -2.63 20.54
N LYS A 61 9.54 -3.51 20.13
CA LYS A 61 8.49 -4.05 21.00
C LYS A 61 9.08 -4.76 22.22
N SER A 62 10.08 -5.61 22.04
CA SER A 62 10.76 -6.29 23.14
C SER A 62 11.35 -5.30 24.15
N ARG A 63 12.13 -4.32 23.68
CA ARG A 63 12.73 -3.29 24.55
C ARG A 63 11.70 -2.38 25.21
N PHE A 64 10.64 -2.05 24.49
CA PHE A 64 9.53 -1.26 25.03
C PHE A 64 8.89 -1.98 26.22
N LEU A 65 8.65 -3.29 26.09
CA LEU A 65 8.10 -4.12 27.17
C LEU A 65 9.08 -4.27 28.34
N ASP A 66 10.38 -4.42 28.08
CA ASP A 66 11.41 -4.47 29.14
C ASP A 66 11.41 -3.18 29.98
N LYS A 67 11.29 -2.02 29.33
CA LYS A 67 11.36 -0.69 29.99
C LYS A 67 10.07 -0.28 30.69
N TYR A 68 8.92 -0.51 30.06
CA TYR A 68 7.63 0.04 30.50
C TYR A 68 6.63 -1.02 30.98
N GLY A 69 6.88 -2.31 30.73
CA GLY A 69 5.96 -3.40 31.03
C GLY A 69 4.74 -3.44 30.10
N TYR A 70 3.80 -4.33 30.41
CA TYR A 70 2.63 -4.61 29.56
C TYR A 70 1.43 -3.66 29.78
N PHE A 71 1.40 -2.96 30.92
CA PHE A 71 0.19 -2.28 31.40
C PHE A 71 0.30 -0.74 31.40
N LYS A 72 1.34 -0.19 30.77
CA LYS A 72 1.58 1.25 30.71
C LYS A 72 1.40 1.78 29.29
N ALA A 73 0.53 2.76 29.13
CA ALA A 73 0.48 3.58 27.91
C ALA A 73 1.56 4.69 28.01
N VAL A 74 2.40 4.78 26.98
CA VAL A 74 3.49 5.77 26.87
C VAL A 74 3.19 6.68 25.69
N ARG A 75 3.46 7.98 25.84
CA ARG A 75 3.23 8.93 24.76
C ARG A 75 4.20 8.65 23.60
N LEU A 76 3.72 8.73 22.36
CA LEU A 76 4.54 8.41 21.19
C LEU A 76 5.85 9.23 21.12
N PRO A 77 5.87 10.56 21.39
CA PRO A 77 7.13 11.32 21.40
C PRO A 77 8.13 10.87 22.48
N GLU A 78 7.64 10.39 23.63
CA GLU A 78 8.49 9.83 24.70
C GLU A 78 9.08 8.47 24.28
N ALA A 79 8.28 7.64 23.61
CA ALA A 79 8.73 6.36 23.10
C ALA A 79 9.75 6.50 21.95
N LEU A 80 9.64 7.58 21.17
CA LEU A 80 10.50 7.90 20.03
C LEU A 80 11.55 8.99 20.33
N ASP A 81 11.80 9.31 21.60
CA ASP A 81 12.80 10.30 21.99
C ASP A 81 14.20 9.87 21.51
N PRO A 82 14.94 10.71 20.74
CA PRO A 82 16.29 10.43 20.27
C PRO A 82 17.30 10.05 21.34
N TYR A 83 17.07 10.44 22.59
CA TYR A 83 17.93 10.15 23.74
C TYR A 83 17.50 8.90 24.51
N SER A 84 16.40 8.25 24.11
CA SER A 84 15.95 6.98 24.67
C SER A 84 16.72 5.81 24.06
N GLU A 85 17.06 4.82 24.87
CA GLU A 85 17.62 3.53 24.42
C GLU A 85 16.71 2.77 23.42
N LEU A 86 15.43 3.18 23.31
CA LEU A 86 14.49 2.65 22.33
C LEU A 86 14.72 3.19 20.91
N TYR A 87 15.34 4.37 20.78
CA TYR A 87 15.45 5.09 19.52
C TYR A 87 16.28 4.36 18.46
N GLU A 88 17.35 3.68 18.87
CA GLU A 88 18.21 2.88 17.97
C GLU A 88 17.45 1.75 17.26
N TYR A 89 16.34 1.31 17.84
CA TYR A 89 15.45 0.28 17.30
C TYR A 89 14.19 0.88 16.69
N GLY A 90 14.11 2.21 16.56
CA GLY A 90 12.97 2.90 16.00
C GLY A 90 12.79 2.63 14.50
N PRO A 91 11.54 2.74 13.99
CA PRO A 91 11.20 2.41 12.61
C PRO A 91 11.91 3.25 11.53
N SER A 92 12.50 4.40 11.88
CA SER A 92 13.12 5.35 10.93
C SER A 92 14.63 5.15 10.71
N ILE A 93 15.35 4.41 11.56
CA ILE A 93 16.83 4.39 11.54
C ILE A 93 17.40 3.18 10.80
N GLN A 94 16.64 2.09 10.70
CA GLN A 94 17.11 0.83 10.11
C GLN A 94 16.11 0.24 9.12
N SER A 95 15.86 0.96 8.01
CA SER A 95 15.00 0.47 6.92
C SER A 95 15.59 -0.70 6.12
N ASN A 96 16.79 -1.21 6.45
CA ASN A 96 17.52 -2.18 5.64
C ASN A 96 17.57 -3.61 6.22
N PHE A 97 16.98 -3.87 7.38
CA PHE A 97 16.96 -5.24 7.94
C PHE A 97 15.73 -5.99 7.49
N THR A 98 15.76 -6.43 6.23
CA THR A 98 14.89 -7.53 5.82
C THR A 98 15.50 -8.84 6.29
N ASP A 99 14.76 -9.61 7.07
CA ASP A 99 15.14 -10.93 7.55
C ASP A 99 15.55 -11.83 6.36
N SER A 100 16.85 -12.06 6.22
CA SER A 100 17.42 -12.66 5.01
C SER A 100 17.12 -14.15 4.90
N ARG A 101 16.85 -14.83 6.04
CA ARG A 101 16.58 -16.28 6.07
C ARG A 101 15.18 -16.63 5.60
N SER A 102 14.15 -15.95 6.10
CA SER A 102 12.76 -16.18 5.66
C SER A 102 12.57 -15.82 4.18
N LYS A 103 13.24 -14.75 3.71
CA LYS A 103 13.33 -14.42 2.28
C LYS A 103 14.01 -15.50 1.45
N ALA A 104 15.12 -16.07 1.92
CA ALA A 104 15.86 -17.10 1.16
C ALA A 104 15.03 -18.38 0.94
N VAL A 105 14.27 -18.83 1.94
CA VAL A 105 13.43 -20.04 1.83
C VAL A 105 12.30 -19.85 0.82
N LYS A 106 11.55 -18.73 0.89
CA LYS A 106 10.48 -18.43 -0.06
C LYS A 106 11.00 -18.22 -1.49
N THR A 107 12.16 -17.58 -1.61
CA THR A 107 12.81 -17.39 -2.91
C THR A 107 13.16 -18.73 -3.55
N ASN A 108 13.66 -19.70 -2.76
CA ASN A 108 13.98 -21.05 -3.25
C ASN A 108 12.73 -21.85 -3.66
N GLN A 109 11.63 -21.78 -2.89
CA GLN A 109 10.36 -22.44 -3.24
C GLN A 109 9.75 -21.86 -4.51
N THR A 110 9.72 -20.52 -4.60
CA THR A 110 9.23 -19.81 -5.80
C THR A 110 10.07 -20.18 -7.02
N PHE A 111 11.39 -20.16 -6.88
CA PHE A 111 12.31 -20.53 -7.94
C PHE A 111 12.12 -21.98 -8.40
N SER A 112 11.95 -22.92 -7.47
CA SER A 112 11.67 -24.33 -7.80
C SER A 112 10.40 -24.49 -8.61
N ILE A 113 9.29 -23.85 -8.20
CA ILE A 113 8.01 -23.92 -8.93
C ILE A 113 8.17 -23.35 -10.34
N ILE A 114 8.88 -22.22 -10.47
CA ILE A 114 9.15 -21.61 -11.77
C ILE A 114 9.97 -22.56 -12.65
N CYS A 115 11.04 -23.17 -12.13
CA CYS A 115 11.86 -24.14 -12.87
C CYS A 115 11.04 -25.35 -13.34
N ASP A 116 10.27 -25.98 -12.44
CA ASP A 116 9.39 -27.12 -12.76
C ASP A 116 8.44 -26.78 -13.94
N LYS A 117 7.93 -25.55 -13.96
CA LYS A 117 6.97 -25.09 -14.97
C LYS A 117 7.65 -24.65 -16.26
N ILE A 118 8.86 -24.11 -16.23
CA ILE A 118 9.62 -23.75 -17.43
C ILE A 118 9.92 -25.00 -18.25
N GLU A 119 10.37 -26.07 -17.60
CA GLU A 119 10.71 -27.33 -18.25
C GLU A 119 9.50 -27.97 -18.96
N THR A 120 8.30 -27.80 -18.39
CA THR A 120 7.05 -28.37 -18.91
C THR A 120 6.32 -27.46 -19.91
N SER A 121 6.50 -26.14 -19.86
CA SER A 121 5.74 -25.16 -20.66
C SER A 121 6.33 -24.80 -22.02
N ARG A 122 7.51 -25.34 -22.37
CA ARG A 122 8.21 -25.09 -23.66
C ARG A 122 8.26 -23.61 -24.06
N ASN A 123 8.50 -22.72 -23.10
CA ASN A 123 8.73 -21.28 -23.31
C ASN A 123 7.55 -20.44 -23.85
N SER A 124 6.30 -20.86 -23.67
CA SER A 124 5.14 -20.06 -24.10
C SER A 124 4.52 -19.26 -22.95
N ARG A 125 4.03 -19.93 -21.91
CA ARG A 125 3.43 -19.32 -20.70
C ARG A 125 3.57 -20.24 -19.51
N ILE A 126 3.93 -19.69 -18.35
CA ILE A 126 3.88 -20.40 -17.06
C ILE A 126 2.49 -20.18 -16.46
N PHE A 127 1.76 -21.26 -16.21
CA PHE A 127 0.48 -21.21 -15.51
C PHE A 127 0.67 -21.59 -14.04
N ILE A 128 0.39 -20.62 -13.17
CA ILE A 128 0.33 -20.80 -11.72
C ILE A 128 -1.10 -21.17 -11.35
N ASN A 129 -1.28 -22.33 -10.73
CA ASN A 129 -2.57 -22.82 -10.28
C ASN A 129 -2.67 -22.80 -8.74
N SER A 130 -3.82 -23.17 -8.20
CA SER A 130 -4.03 -23.20 -6.74
C SER A 130 -3.11 -24.18 -6.01
N GLU A 131 -2.66 -25.28 -6.64
CA GLU A 131 -1.69 -26.21 -6.04
C GLU A 131 -0.30 -25.56 -5.90
N ASP A 132 0.11 -24.79 -6.90
CA ASP A 132 1.34 -24.00 -6.85
C ASP A 132 1.26 -22.94 -5.74
N LEU A 133 0.10 -22.27 -5.59
CA LEU A 133 -0.14 -21.30 -4.52
C LEU A 133 -0.12 -21.95 -3.13
N LEU A 134 -0.66 -23.16 -2.98
CA LEU A 134 -0.58 -23.91 -1.72
C LEU A 134 0.86 -24.27 -1.35
N ARG A 135 1.71 -24.60 -2.31
CA ARG A 135 3.15 -24.84 -2.09
C ARG A 135 3.91 -23.59 -1.64
N LEU A 136 3.41 -22.40 -2.00
CA LEU A 136 3.95 -21.09 -1.60
C LEU A 136 3.41 -20.60 -0.25
N SER A 137 2.28 -21.15 0.19
CA SER A 137 1.67 -20.78 1.46
C SER A 137 2.42 -21.41 2.63
N ASP A 138 2.74 -20.59 3.65
CA ASP A 138 3.32 -21.09 4.91
C ASP A 138 2.27 -21.73 5.84
N GLY A 139 1.02 -21.93 5.38
CA GLY A 139 -0.08 -22.50 6.17
C GLY A 139 -0.53 -21.66 7.37
N ALA A 140 0.09 -20.51 7.62
CA ALA A 140 0.00 -19.80 8.90
C ALA A 140 -0.61 -18.39 8.86
N SER A 141 -0.92 -17.80 7.70
CA SER A 141 -1.46 -16.44 7.63
C SER A 141 -2.92 -16.41 7.19
N LYS A 142 -3.84 -16.50 8.17
CA LYS A 142 -5.16 -15.91 7.98
C LYS A 142 -4.99 -14.40 8.02
N PHE A 143 -5.13 -13.79 6.85
CA PHE A 143 -5.09 -12.35 6.61
C PHE A 143 -6.06 -11.55 7.52
N GLU A 144 -7.04 -12.23 8.11
CA GLU A 144 -8.10 -11.69 8.96
C GLU A 144 -7.60 -10.83 10.15
N ASN A 145 -6.36 -11.02 10.63
CA ASN A 145 -5.89 -10.39 11.86
C ASN A 145 -4.75 -9.37 11.72
N LEU A 146 -4.14 -9.20 10.54
CA LEU A 146 -2.93 -8.37 10.40
C LEU A 146 -3.07 -7.36 9.25
N PRO A 147 -2.69 -6.08 9.45
CA PRO A 147 -2.68 -5.09 8.39
C PRO A 147 -1.64 -5.46 7.30
N PRO A 148 -1.83 -4.99 6.05
CA PRO A 148 -2.92 -4.10 5.60
C PRO A 148 -4.25 -4.86 5.38
N ARG A 149 -5.39 -4.22 5.66
CA ARG A 149 -6.72 -4.85 5.50
C ARG A 149 -7.43 -4.48 4.19
N THR A 150 -6.83 -3.58 3.43
CA THR A 150 -7.36 -3.01 2.19
C THR A 150 -6.22 -2.77 1.23
N PHE A 151 -6.49 -2.89 -0.08
CA PHE A 151 -5.50 -2.63 -1.11
C PHE A 151 -6.13 -1.96 -2.31
N ASP A 152 -5.40 -1.04 -2.94
CA ASP A 152 -5.74 -0.56 -4.29
C ASP A 152 -4.85 -1.28 -5.30
N TYR A 153 -5.42 -1.89 -6.34
CA TYR A 153 -4.66 -2.53 -7.43
C TYR A 153 -5.01 -1.91 -8.79
N SER A 154 -4.00 -1.79 -9.64
CA SER A 154 -4.15 -1.28 -11.01
C SER A 154 -4.02 -2.42 -12.02
N PHE A 155 -5.01 -2.57 -12.89
CA PHE A 155 -5.02 -3.55 -13.98
C PHE A 155 -5.18 -2.86 -15.33
N ASN A 156 -4.50 -3.41 -16.33
CA ASN A 156 -4.81 -3.14 -17.72
C ASN A 156 -5.82 -4.18 -18.20
N ILE A 157 -6.90 -3.73 -18.82
CA ILE A 157 -7.90 -4.61 -19.43
C ILE A 157 -7.52 -4.79 -20.89
N ILE A 158 -7.21 -6.02 -21.28
CA ILE A 158 -6.96 -6.42 -22.65
C ILE A 158 -8.23 -7.11 -23.15
N LYS A 159 -8.86 -6.52 -24.16
CA LYS A 159 -10.10 -7.06 -24.74
C LYS A 159 -9.87 -7.34 -26.22
N GLU A 160 -9.86 -8.63 -26.56
CA GLU A 160 -9.93 -9.07 -27.95
C GLU A 160 -11.38 -9.19 -28.40
N LEU A 161 -11.64 -8.95 -29.69
CA LEU A 161 -12.98 -8.97 -30.24
C LEU A 161 -13.61 -10.37 -30.10
N GLY A 162 -14.76 -10.46 -29.44
CA GLY A 162 -15.46 -11.73 -29.22
C GLY A 162 -14.88 -12.62 -28.10
N GLN A 163 -13.86 -12.15 -27.37
CA GLN A 163 -13.29 -12.87 -26.22
C GLN A 163 -13.67 -12.24 -24.88
N ALA A 164 -13.53 -13.02 -23.82
CA ALA A 164 -13.59 -12.52 -22.44
C ALA A 164 -12.46 -11.51 -22.18
N ASN A 165 -12.70 -10.59 -21.24
CA ASN A 165 -11.68 -9.64 -20.81
C ASN A 165 -10.49 -10.40 -20.18
N GLN A 166 -9.28 -10.03 -20.57
CA GLN A 166 -8.05 -10.47 -19.92
C GLN A 166 -7.52 -9.32 -19.06
N TYR A 167 -6.99 -9.64 -17.88
CA TYR A 167 -6.48 -8.66 -16.93
C TYR A 167 -4.99 -8.81 -16.74
N LEU A 168 -4.24 -7.75 -17.06
CA LEU A 168 -2.80 -7.69 -16.87
C LEU A 168 -2.50 -6.78 -15.68
N ILE A 169 -1.87 -7.33 -14.64
CA ILE A 169 -1.39 -6.55 -13.49
C ILE A 169 -0.39 -5.50 -13.98
N SER A 170 -0.59 -4.24 -13.58
CA SER A 170 0.34 -3.16 -13.90
C SER A 170 1.69 -3.36 -13.20
N PRO A 171 2.84 -2.96 -13.80
CA PRO A 171 4.15 -3.05 -13.16
C PRO A 171 4.24 -2.29 -11.82
N ILE A 172 3.38 -1.30 -11.62
CA ILE A 172 3.22 -0.59 -10.34
C ILE A 172 2.17 -1.35 -9.53
N VAL A 173 2.65 -2.19 -8.61
CA VAL A 173 1.84 -3.12 -7.83
C VAL A 173 1.19 -2.39 -6.66
N GLY A 174 0.09 -1.70 -6.96
CA GLY A 174 -0.91 -1.27 -5.98
C GLY A 174 -0.41 -0.49 -4.77
N THR A 175 -1.30 -0.35 -3.79
CA THR A 175 -1.01 0.25 -2.47
C THR A 175 -1.69 -0.59 -1.38
N ASN A 176 -1.22 -0.46 -0.15
CA ASN A 176 -1.69 -1.21 1.02
C ASN A 176 -2.70 -0.42 1.86
N GLY A 177 -3.48 0.46 1.23
CA GLY A 177 -4.46 1.30 1.88
C GLY A 177 -5.52 1.77 0.89
N TYR A 178 -6.77 1.79 1.34
CA TYR A 178 -7.90 2.23 0.54
C TYR A 178 -7.75 3.69 0.10
N GLY A 179 -7.90 3.92 -1.20
CA GLY A 179 -7.96 5.27 -1.75
C GLY A 179 -6.62 5.99 -1.80
N MET A 180 -5.50 5.33 -1.51
CA MET A 180 -4.17 5.94 -1.61
C MET A 180 -3.82 6.34 -3.05
N VAL A 181 -4.33 5.60 -4.05
CA VAL A 181 -4.11 5.95 -5.46
C VAL A 181 -5.06 7.07 -5.90
N MET A 182 -6.34 7.01 -5.50
CA MET A 182 -7.36 7.95 -5.96
C MET A 182 -7.46 9.23 -5.15
N GLY A 183 -6.98 9.26 -3.91
CA GLY A 183 -7.09 10.40 -2.99
C GLY A 183 -6.52 11.68 -3.58
N ARG A 184 -5.41 11.58 -4.34
CA ARG A 184 -4.81 12.73 -5.06
C ARG A 184 -5.69 13.29 -6.17
N PHE A 185 -6.51 12.46 -6.80
CA PHE A 185 -7.34 12.87 -7.94
C PHE A 185 -8.79 13.10 -7.55
N ALA A 186 -9.17 12.87 -6.28
CA ALA A 186 -10.54 12.97 -5.82
C ALA A 186 -11.13 14.37 -6.03
N TYR A 187 -10.31 15.43 -5.97
CA TYR A 187 -10.74 16.81 -6.24
C TYR A 187 -11.22 17.04 -7.68
N LEU A 188 -10.83 16.19 -8.64
CA LEU A 188 -11.30 16.24 -10.03
C LEU A 188 -12.69 15.61 -10.20
N LEU A 189 -13.16 14.87 -9.20
CA LEU A 189 -14.48 14.25 -9.22
C LEU A 189 -15.57 15.27 -8.85
N ASP A 190 -16.80 15.01 -9.26
CA ASP A 190 -17.95 15.78 -8.81
C ASP A 190 -18.25 15.49 -7.32
N GLU A 191 -19.02 16.37 -6.69
CA GLU A 191 -19.34 16.28 -5.25
C GLU A 191 -20.03 14.96 -4.89
N GLU A 192 -20.90 14.45 -5.76
CA GLU A 192 -21.58 13.17 -5.58
C GLU A 192 -20.57 12.01 -5.45
N LYS A 193 -19.60 11.91 -6.38
CA LYS A 193 -18.55 10.88 -6.33
C LYS A 193 -17.58 11.07 -5.17
N GLN A 194 -17.26 12.31 -4.82
CA GLN A 194 -16.44 12.59 -3.63
C GLN A 194 -17.15 12.11 -2.35
N GLN A 195 -18.46 12.35 -2.24
CA GLN A 195 -19.24 11.89 -1.10
C GLN A 195 -19.39 10.36 -1.09
N TRP A 196 -19.53 9.73 -2.26
CA TRP A 196 -19.52 8.28 -2.39
C TRP A 196 -18.22 7.67 -1.87
N LEU A 197 -17.05 8.22 -2.24
CA LEU A 197 -15.75 7.75 -1.75
C LEU A 197 -15.65 7.84 -0.22
N LYS A 198 -16.11 8.95 0.38
CA LYS A 198 -16.11 9.11 1.85
C LYS A 198 -17.04 8.11 2.54
N ASN A 199 -18.21 7.84 1.97
CA ASN A 199 -19.14 6.87 2.52
C ASN A 199 -18.59 5.45 2.43
N ASP A 200 -17.97 5.08 1.31
CA ASP A 200 -17.34 3.76 1.13
C ASP A 200 -16.14 3.58 2.07
N ALA A 201 -15.31 4.61 2.28
CA ALA A 201 -14.25 4.60 3.29
C ALA A 201 -14.78 4.33 4.70
N LYS A 202 -15.93 4.92 5.08
CA LYS A 202 -16.59 4.66 6.37
C LYS A 202 -17.09 3.23 6.50
N ASP A 203 -17.63 2.67 5.43
CA ASP A 203 -18.13 1.30 5.44
C ASP A 203 -16.98 0.28 5.44
N ILE A 204 -15.87 0.59 4.78
CA ILE A 204 -14.61 -0.16 4.91
C ILE A 204 -14.08 -0.08 6.34
N GLN A 205 -14.08 1.11 6.96
CA GLN A 205 -13.65 1.25 8.34
C GLN A 205 -14.46 0.33 9.27
N LYS A 206 -15.79 0.33 9.14
CA LYS A 206 -16.67 -0.53 9.94
C LYS A 206 -16.47 -2.02 9.69
N ARG A 207 -16.22 -2.43 8.45
CA ARG A 207 -16.07 -3.85 8.06
C ARG A 207 -14.70 -4.40 8.42
N CYS A 208 -13.66 -3.60 8.19
CA CYS A 208 -12.28 -4.05 8.29
C CYS A 208 -11.67 -3.77 9.66
N PHE A 209 -12.19 -2.81 10.45
CA PHE A 209 -11.61 -2.44 11.73
C PHE A 209 -12.65 -2.59 12.85
N ASP A 210 -12.27 -3.25 13.95
CA ASP A 210 -13.18 -3.53 15.06
C ASP A 210 -13.67 -2.23 15.74
N ALA A 211 -14.82 -2.34 16.43
CA ALA A 211 -15.38 -1.30 17.27
C ALA A 211 -14.43 -0.95 18.43
N GLY A 212 -13.46 -0.10 18.16
CA GLY A 212 -12.39 0.26 19.09
C GLY A 212 -11.18 0.89 18.42
N TYR A 213 -11.02 0.73 17.11
CA TYR A 213 -9.97 1.40 16.34
C TYR A 213 -10.48 2.67 15.68
N VAL A 214 -9.64 3.71 15.71
CA VAL A 214 -9.83 4.93 14.93
C VAL A 214 -8.84 4.87 13.77
N VAL A 215 -9.34 4.94 12.54
CA VAL A 215 -8.52 5.10 11.34
C VAL A 215 -8.21 6.60 11.18
N VAL A 216 -6.94 6.91 10.96
CA VAL A 216 -6.44 8.28 10.80
C VAL A 216 -5.67 8.38 9.50
N GLU A 217 -5.89 9.44 8.73
CA GLU A 217 -5.04 9.78 7.59
C GLU A 217 -3.83 10.59 8.06
N TYR A 218 -2.65 10.21 7.60
CA TYR A 218 -1.41 10.89 7.95
C TYR A 218 -1.06 11.91 6.86
N HIS A 219 -0.99 13.18 7.24
CA HIS A 219 -0.60 14.28 6.37
C HIS A 219 0.72 14.87 6.87
N GLU A 220 1.72 14.90 5.99
CA GLU A 220 2.99 15.56 6.29
C GLU A 220 3.40 16.52 5.18
N TYR A 221 4.17 17.55 5.52
CA TYR A 221 4.96 18.21 4.49
C TYR A 221 6.23 17.42 4.25
N PRO A 222 6.44 16.87 3.03
CA PRO A 222 7.60 16.03 2.79
C PRO A 222 8.91 16.81 2.93
N SER A 223 9.91 16.18 3.54
CA SER A 223 11.25 16.75 3.71
C SER A 223 11.93 17.19 2.40
N LYS A 224 11.51 16.61 1.26
CA LYS A 224 11.94 17.01 -0.07
C LYS A 224 10.80 17.72 -0.80
N ALA A 225 10.93 19.03 -1.01
CA ALA A 225 9.92 19.85 -1.69
C ALA A 225 9.47 19.29 -3.05
N ARG A 226 10.37 18.61 -3.78
CA ARG A 226 10.07 18.00 -5.10
C ARG A 226 8.93 16.97 -5.09
N ILE A 227 8.60 16.40 -3.93
CA ILE A 227 7.48 15.44 -3.79
C ILE A 227 6.24 16.08 -3.16
N GLY A 228 6.26 17.37 -2.82
CA GLY A 228 5.13 18.08 -2.22
C GLY A 228 3.85 18.02 -3.06
N ASN A 229 4.01 18.15 -4.38
CA ASN A 229 2.92 18.04 -5.36
C ASN A 229 2.27 16.65 -5.43
N LEU A 230 2.97 15.61 -4.96
CA LEU A 230 2.44 14.25 -4.90
C LEU A 230 1.69 13.97 -3.59
N ASN A 231 1.91 14.77 -2.54
CA ASN A 231 1.31 14.55 -1.21
C ASN A 231 -0.03 15.27 -1.01
N GLN A 232 -0.59 15.84 -2.08
CA GLN A 232 -1.91 16.45 -2.06
C GLN A 232 -2.94 15.33 -2.18
N SER A 233 -3.65 15.02 -1.09
CA SER A 233 -4.72 14.01 -1.04
C SER A 233 -5.95 14.60 -0.34
N MET A 234 -7.14 14.23 -0.83
CA MET A 234 -8.37 14.47 -0.09
C MET A 234 -8.46 13.49 1.08
N ASN A 235 -8.62 14.02 2.30
CA ASN A 235 -8.84 13.16 3.46
C ASN A 235 -10.17 12.39 3.32
N LEU A 236 -10.07 11.06 3.27
CA LEU A 236 -11.21 10.16 3.11
C LEU A 236 -11.82 9.73 4.45
N PHE A 237 -11.07 9.88 5.55
CA PHE A 237 -11.44 9.44 6.89
C PHE A 237 -11.87 10.61 7.78
N ASP A 238 -12.48 10.30 8.92
CA ASP A 238 -13.00 11.33 9.83
C ASP A 238 -11.89 12.06 10.61
N TYR A 239 -10.68 11.47 10.71
CA TYR A 239 -9.58 11.99 11.50
C TYR A 239 -8.28 12.05 10.69
N GLN A 240 -7.43 13.02 11.03
CA GLN A 240 -6.10 13.17 10.47
C GLN A 240 -5.06 13.51 11.53
N ILE A 241 -3.83 13.11 11.28
CA ILE A 241 -2.64 13.56 12.02
C ILE A 241 -1.80 14.39 11.05
N CYS A 242 -1.46 15.63 11.44
CA CYS A 242 -0.64 16.53 10.66
C CYS A 242 0.74 16.68 11.31
N LEU A 243 1.81 16.39 10.55
CA LEU A 243 3.21 16.58 10.97
C LEU A 243 3.99 17.52 10.05
#